data_AF-A0A9W4H320-F1
#
_entry.id   AF-A0A9W4H320-F1
#
_cell.length_a   1.000
_cell.length_b   1.000
_cell.length_c   1.000
_cell.angle_alpha   90.00
_cell.angle_beta   90.00
_cell.angle_gamma   90.00
#
_symmetry.space_group_name_H-M   'P 1'
#
loop_
_entity.id
_entity.type
_entity.pdbx_description
1 polymer ?
#
loop_
_entity_poly.entity_id
_entity_poly.type
_entity_poly.pdbx_seq_one_letter_code
_entity_poly.pdbx_strand_id
1 'polypeptide(L)'
;MTGFPDPRGDAPDGDGAAPAEPLLRQPPGYLDAPPGAFAQIRRRAARRRRVRAAGGGLAAAVVLTGSVYLVGAMTSHGSDDVVSPPASNSLTSAATSAPTPTRGTAPTPTPGTTAPPGTGTRGPTATGTPTPDPAPTRTGPASGSGATPMCATSQLTAALGGGDAGAGSLFRYLVLTNHSSTACHLTGYPGLSMLDADGRQIGAPADRQPMAYSAVVLRPGGSVSDTIHTVNQQGTCLPASVKLRIYPPGNTAWLDFPGSVTNCDNLFTVTPFAAGRTGNPPS
;
A
#
# COMPACT_ATOMS: atom_id res chain seq x y z
N MET A 1 -42.05 -12.65 -79.64
CA MET A 1 -41.77 -11.89 -80.88
C MET A 1 -42.37 -10.51 -80.66
N THR A 2 -41.71 -9.37 -80.64
CA THR A 2 -40.37 -8.87 -80.99
C THR A 2 -40.42 -7.38 -80.59
N GLY A 3 -39.37 -6.79 -80.01
CA GLY A 3 -39.30 -5.32 -79.86
C GLY A 3 -38.25 -4.80 -78.87
N PHE A 4 -37.10 -4.36 -79.40
CA PHE A 4 -36.15 -3.37 -78.84
C PHE A 4 -36.66 -1.94 -79.17
N PRO A 5 -36.15 -0.76 -78.68
CA PRO A 5 -35.02 -0.47 -77.74
C PRO A 5 -35.28 0.62 -76.62
N ASP A 6 -34.37 0.72 -75.63
CA ASP A 6 -33.76 1.86 -74.84
C ASP A 6 -34.52 3.19 -74.46
N PRO A 7 -33.96 4.12 -73.62
CA PRO A 7 -33.20 4.03 -72.36
C PRO A 7 -33.59 5.13 -71.32
N ARG A 8 -33.70 4.86 -70.00
CA ARG A 8 -33.61 5.85 -68.88
C ARG A 8 -33.33 5.03 -67.61
N GLY A 9 -32.27 5.19 -66.83
CA GLY A 9 -31.70 6.39 -66.23
C GLY A 9 -31.53 6.07 -64.72
N ASP A 10 -30.49 6.62 -64.11
CA ASP A 10 -30.18 6.63 -62.67
C ASP A 10 -29.23 5.55 -62.11
N ALA A 11 -27.94 5.94 -62.10
CA ALA A 11 -27.06 6.10 -60.93
C ALA A 11 -26.74 4.91 -59.98
N PRO A 12 -25.57 4.94 -59.31
CA PRO A 12 -24.81 3.75 -58.98
C PRO A 12 -24.91 3.36 -57.50
N ASP A 13 -25.14 2.07 -57.23
CA ASP A 13 -24.71 1.44 -55.99
C ASP A 13 -23.44 0.64 -56.30
N GLY A 14 -22.30 1.29 -56.07
CA GLY A 14 -21.05 0.57 -55.85
C GLY A 14 -21.09 -0.02 -54.45
N ASP A 15 -20.88 -1.33 -54.35
CA ASP A 15 -20.07 -1.99 -53.32
C ASP A 15 -20.23 -3.52 -53.45
N GLY A 16 -19.25 -4.15 -54.11
CA GLY A 16 -19.26 -5.59 -54.38
C GLY A 16 -17.90 -6.13 -54.81
N ALA A 17 -16.82 -5.60 -54.25
CA ALA A 17 -15.45 -6.14 -54.32
C ALA A 17 -14.91 -6.13 -52.89
N ALA A 18 -14.20 -7.12 -52.34
CA ALA A 18 -13.58 -8.34 -52.81
C ALA A 18 -13.37 -9.24 -51.57
N PRO A 19 -13.13 -10.56 -51.71
CA PRO A 19 -12.65 -11.37 -50.60
C PRO A 19 -11.25 -10.91 -50.17
N ALA A 20 -11.07 -10.80 -48.84
CA ALA A 20 -9.92 -10.25 -48.15
C ALA A 20 -8.57 -10.83 -48.61
N GLU A 21 -7.70 -9.96 -49.14
CA GLU A 21 -6.26 -10.19 -49.13
C GLU A 21 -5.75 -10.22 -47.68
N PRO A 22 -4.84 -11.15 -47.32
CA PRO A 22 -4.13 -11.06 -46.07
C PRO A 22 -3.09 -9.93 -46.17
N LEU A 23 -3.41 -8.77 -45.60
CA LEU A 23 -2.42 -7.72 -45.32
C LEU A 23 -1.38 -8.30 -44.33
N LEU A 24 -0.32 -8.88 -44.88
CA LEU A 24 0.93 -9.16 -44.19
C LEU A 24 1.46 -7.83 -43.64
N ARG A 25 1.14 -7.56 -42.38
CA ARG A 25 1.73 -6.47 -41.61
C ARG A 25 3.22 -6.74 -41.53
N GLN A 26 4.03 -6.00 -42.31
CA GLN A 26 5.47 -6.06 -42.16
C GLN A 26 5.81 -5.77 -40.68
N PRO A 27 6.67 -6.58 -40.03
CA PRO A 27 7.15 -6.25 -38.70
C PRO A 27 7.91 -4.92 -38.79
N PRO A 28 7.82 -4.05 -37.77
CA PRO A 28 8.61 -2.84 -37.74
C PRO A 28 10.09 -3.24 -37.84
N GLY A 29 10.77 -2.70 -38.86
CA GLY A 29 12.20 -2.91 -39.07
C GLY A 29 12.95 -2.57 -37.78
N TYR A 30 13.73 -3.52 -37.29
CA TYR A 30 14.64 -3.31 -36.18
C TYR A 30 15.64 -2.23 -36.61
N LEU A 31 15.53 -1.03 -36.03
CA LEU A 31 16.54 0.00 -36.21
C LEU A 31 17.85 -0.54 -35.64
N ASP A 32 18.88 -0.63 -36.48
CA ASP A 32 20.22 -1.00 -36.04
C ASP A 32 20.66 -0.12 -34.88
N ALA A 33 21.21 -0.75 -33.85
CA ALA A 33 21.68 -0.06 -32.67
C ALA A 33 22.77 0.96 -33.04
N PRO A 34 22.64 2.24 -32.61
CA PRO A 34 23.63 3.26 -32.95
C PRO A 34 25.01 2.88 -32.39
N PRO A 35 26.09 3.00 -33.19
CA PRO A 35 27.43 2.62 -32.76
C PRO A 35 27.88 3.48 -31.57
N GLY A 36 28.34 2.81 -30.50
CA GLY A 36 29.07 3.46 -29.39
C GLY A 36 28.34 3.58 -28.06
N ALA A 37 27.01 3.61 -28.00
CA ALA A 37 26.27 3.81 -26.74
C ALA A 37 26.36 2.57 -25.81
N PHE A 38 26.22 1.37 -26.37
CA PHE A 38 26.24 0.12 -25.59
C PHE A 38 27.66 -0.33 -25.17
N ALA A 39 28.70 0.10 -25.90
CA ALA A 39 30.09 -0.21 -25.56
C ALA A 39 30.53 0.54 -24.28
N GLN A 40 30.09 1.78 -24.10
CA GLN A 40 30.33 2.58 -22.90
C GLN A 40 29.72 1.93 -21.64
N ILE A 41 28.48 1.43 -21.75
CA ILE A 41 27.75 0.78 -20.65
C ILE A 41 28.43 -0.54 -20.25
N ARG A 42 28.81 -1.39 -21.22
CA ARG A 42 29.54 -2.64 -20.93
C ARG A 42 30.91 -2.41 -20.27
N ARG A 43 31.64 -1.38 -20.69
CA ARG A 43 32.95 -1.01 -20.08
C ARG A 43 32.82 -0.56 -18.62
N ARG A 44 31.76 0.19 -18.28
CA ARG A 44 31.49 0.60 -16.88
C ARG A 44 31.10 -0.58 -15.99
N ALA A 45 30.32 -1.54 -16.52
CA ALA A 45 29.94 -2.75 -15.79
C ALA A 45 31.15 -3.69 -15.52
N ALA A 46 32.06 -3.84 -16.49
CA ALA A 46 33.26 -4.66 -16.34
C ALA A 46 34.27 -4.09 -15.33
N ARG A 47 34.43 -2.75 -15.26
CA ARG A 47 35.30 -2.11 -14.24
C ARG A 47 34.80 -2.35 -12.81
N ARG A 48 33.48 -2.32 -12.57
CA ARG A 48 32.91 -2.58 -11.22
C ARG A 48 33.12 -4.01 -10.73
N ARG A 49 33.11 -5.00 -11.63
CA ARG A 49 33.39 -6.41 -11.27
C ARG A 49 34.87 -6.64 -10.93
N ARG A 50 35.81 -5.99 -11.62
CA ARG A 50 37.25 -6.12 -11.33
C ARG A 50 37.66 -5.51 -9.99
N VAL A 51 37.02 -4.41 -9.57
CA VAL A 51 37.29 -3.77 -8.27
C VAL A 51 36.81 -4.63 -7.08
N ARG A 52 35.74 -5.42 -7.26
CA ARG A 52 35.23 -6.32 -6.20
C ARG A 52 36.00 -7.65 -6.10
N ALA A 53 36.73 -8.05 -7.13
CA ALA A 53 37.57 -9.26 -7.11
C ALA A 53 38.99 -9.01 -6.54
N ALA A 54 39.43 -7.76 -6.42
CA ALA A 54 40.76 -7.40 -5.93
C ALA A 54 40.82 -6.98 -4.44
N GLY A 55 39.68 -6.88 -3.75
CA GLY A 55 39.59 -6.40 -2.36
C GLY A 55 39.21 -7.45 -1.30
N GLY A 56 39.19 -8.74 -1.65
CA GLY A 56 38.68 -9.83 -0.79
C GLY A 56 39.73 -10.82 -0.29
N GLY A 57 41.01 -10.46 -0.29
CA GLY A 57 42.08 -11.34 0.21
C GLY A 57 43.12 -10.53 0.97
N LEU A 58 42.92 -10.38 2.27
CA LEU A 58 43.93 -10.10 3.31
C LEU A 58 43.23 -9.92 4.67
N ALA A 59 42.69 -11.01 5.23
CA ALA A 59 42.30 -11.08 6.64
C ALA A 59 42.27 -12.55 7.11
N ALA A 60 43.42 -13.23 6.99
CA ALA A 60 43.68 -14.49 7.66
C ALA A 60 45.20 -14.58 7.91
N ALA A 61 45.65 -14.19 9.11
CA ALA A 61 46.83 -14.72 9.82
C ALA A 61 47.18 -13.82 11.02
N VAL A 62 47.73 -14.44 12.08
CA VAL A 62 48.25 -13.87 13.34
C VAL A 62 47.12 -13.67 14.37
N VAL A 63 46.90 -14.56 15.34
CA VAL A 63 47.75 -14.79 16.52
C VAL A 63 47.69 -16.28 16.97
N LEU A 64 48.79 -17.01 16.79
CA LEU A 64 49.10 -18.25 17.51
C LEU A 64 50.58 -18.21 17.91
N THR A 65 50.89 -17.50 19.00
CA THR A 65 52.14 -17.71 19.76
C THR A 65 52.00 -17.17 21.17
N GLY A 66 52.07 -18.06 22.17
CA GLY A 66 52.61 -17.71 23.48
C GLY A 66 51.69 -17.95 24.67
N SER A 67 51.70 -19.16 25.23
CA SER A 67 51.86 -19.40 26.68
C SER A 67 51.76 -20.89 27.00
N VAL A 68 52.85 -21.62 26.76
CA VAL A 68 53.18 -22.83 27.52
C VAL A 68 54.19 -22.41 28.58
N TYR A 69 54.05 -22.99 29.78
CA TYR A 69 54.89 -22.93 30.99
C TYR A 69 54.50 -21.92 32.08
N LEU A 70 53.67 -22.41 33.01
CA LEU A 70 54.13 -22.59 34.38
C LEU A 70 53.47 -23.84 34.99
N VAL A 71 54.31 -24.86 35.20
CA VAL A 71 54.03 -26.04 36.02
C VAL A 71 54.30 -25.66 37.49
N GLY A 72 53.37 -25.98 38.38
CA GLY A 72 53.54 -25.88 39.83
C GLY A 72 52.39 -26.59 40.56
N ALA A 73 52.65 -27.82 40.96
CA ALA A 73 51.71 -28.77 41.54
C ALA A 73 51.25 -28.41 42.96
N MET A 74 49.99 -28.69 43.31
CA MET A 74 49.65 -29.47 44.51
C MET A 74 48.21 -30.01 44.48
N THR A 75 48.10 -31.18 45.08
CA THR A 75 47.06 -32.22 45.04
C THR A 75 45.77 -31.88 45.81
N SER A 76 44.64 -32.42 45.36
CA SER A 76 43.90 -33.53 46.01
C SER A 76 42.36 -33.39 46.03
N HIS A 77 41.71 -34.56 45.99
CA HIS A 77 40.29 -34.88 46.26
C HIS A 77 39.27 -34.30 45.25
N GLY A 78 38.49 -35.07 44.50
CA GLY A 78 37.93 -36.40 44.76
C GLY A 78 36.41 -36.29 44.62
N SER A 79 35.80 -37.30 43.97
CA SER A 79 34.37 -37.60 43.79
C SER A 79 33.82 -37.38 42.38
N ASP A 80 33.67 -38.52 41.69
CA ASP A 80 32.78 -38.77 40.56
C ASP A 80 31.33 -38.43 40.89
N ASP A 81 30.59 -37.86 39.93
CA ASP A 81 29.17 -38.15 39.80
C ASP A 81 28.75 -38.12 38.32
N VAL A 82 28.34 -39.30 37.86
CA VAL A 82 27.77 -39.58 36.54
C VAL A 82 26.26 -39.40 36.67
N VAL A 83 25.65 -38.49 35.90
CA VAL A 83 24.20 -38.42 35.75
C VAL A 83 23.83 -38.73 34.31
N SER A 84 23.41 -39.98 34.08
CA SER A 84 22.49 -40.37 33.01
C SER A 84 21.04 -40.26 33.50
N PRO A 85 20.06 -40.07 32.59
CA PRO A 85 18.67 -39.76 32.92
C PRO A 85 17.83 -41.04 33.16
N PRO A 86 16.64 -40.91 33.77
CA PRO A 86 15.57 -41.85 33.47
C PRO A 86 14.31 -41.17 32.93
N ALA A 87 13.74 -41.84 31.94
CA ALA A 87 12.40 -41.65 31.40
C ALA A 87 11.34 -42.36 32.25
N SER A 88 10.09 -41.94 32.03
CA SER A 88 8.83 -42.65 32.23
C SER A 88 8.26 -42.75 33.65
N ASN A 89 7.10 -42.14 33.87
CA ASN A 89 5.91 -42.90 34.29
C ASN A 89 4.59 -42.15 34.02
N SER A 90 3.61 -42.95 33.65
CA SER A 90 2.28 -42.60 33.15
C SER A 90 1.22 -42.62 34.25
N LEU A 91 0.07 -41.98 33.93
CA LEU A 91 -1.29 -42.15 34.49
C LEU A 91 -1.58 -41.47 35.84
N THR A 92 -2.59 -40.58 35.89
CA THR A 92 -3.96 -40.86 36.39
C THR A 92 -4.86 -39.60 36.27
N SER A 93 -6.10 -39.81 35.85
CA SER A 93 -7.17 -38.84 35.62
C SER A 93 -7.65 -38.09 36.88
N ALA A 94 -8.13 -36.86 36.70
CA ALA A 94 -9.30 -36.33 37.41
C ALA A 94 -9.94 -35.16 36.64
N ALA A 95 -11.19 -35.34 36.22
CA ALA A 95 -12.11 -34.28 35.80
C ALA A 95 -12.41 -33.33 36.96
N THR A 96 -12.79 -32.08 36.69
CA THR A 96 -13.90 -31.35 37.37
C THR A 96 -14.05 -29.91 36.84
N SER A 97 -15.29 -29.63 36.39
CA SER A 97 -16.04 -28.36 36.35
C SER A 97 -15.72 -27.23 35.35
N ALA A 98 -16.77 -26.99 34.54
CA ALA A 98 -16.99 -25.87 33.64
C ALA A 98 -17.17 -24.52 34.36
N PRO A 99 -16.84 -23.39 33.70
CA PRO A 99 -17.33 -22.07 34.10
C PRO A 99 -18.63 -21.70 33.36
N THR A 100 -19.63 -21.32 34.16
CA THR A 100 -20.95 -20.77 33.81
C THR A 100 -20.84 -19.45 33.02
N PRO A 101 -21.64 -19.21 31.97
CA PRO A 101 -21.74 -17.91 31.33
C PRO A 101 -22.72 -16.98 32.08
N THR A 102 -22.22 -15.87 32.60
CA THR A 102 -23.04 -14.78 33.18
C THR A 102 -23.71 -14.00 32.05
N ARG A 103 -25.03 -14.12 31.99
CA ARG A 103 -25.94 -13.45 31.07
C ARG A 103 -26.10 -11.98 31.50
N GLY A 104 -25.43 -11.06 30.80
CA GLY A 104 -25.55 -9.61 30.99
C GLY A 104 -26.76 -9.06 30.23
N THR A 105 -27.71 -8.51 30.98
CA THR A 105 -29.01 -8.01 30.53
C THR A 105 -28.88 -6.70 29.75
N ALA A 106 -29.54 -6.65 28.58
CA ALA A 106 -29.68 -5.46 27.75
C ALA A 106 -30.69 -4.45 28.35
N PRO A 107 -30.44 -3.14 28.31
CA PRO A 107 -31.45 -2.14 28.59
C PRO A 107 -32.31 -1.81 27.36
N THR A 108 -33.62 -1.93 27.56
CA THR A 108 -34.75 -1.52 26.72
C THR A 108 -34.69 -0.05 26.30
N PRO A 109 -34.87 0.31 25.01
CA PRO A 109 -35.23 1.67 24.62
C PRO A 109 -36.76 1.86 24.59
N THR A 110 -37.21 2.90 25.30
CA THR A 110 -38.59 3.40 25.34
C THR A 110 -38.95 4.12 24.02
N PRO A 111 -40.11 3.86 23.38
CA PRO A 111 -40.59 4.67 22.27
C PRO A 111 -41.38 5.87 22.79
N GLY A 112 -40.84 7.08 22.61
CA GLY A 112 -41.53 8.34 22.83
C GLY A 112 -42.22 8.82 21.55
N THR A 113 -43.55 8.79 21.59
CA THR A 113 -44.52 9.39 20.65
C THR A 113 -44.25 10.88 20.37
N THR A 114 -44.41 11.32 19.12
CA THR A 114 -45.34 12.40 18.67
C THR A 114 -45.15 12.73 17.19
N ALA A 115 -46.24 12.73 16.43
CA ALA A 115 -46.37 13.20 15.04
C ALA A 115 -47.38 14.39 14.98
N PRO A 116 -47.74 14.92 13.79
CA PRO A 116 -47.45 16.25 13.23
C PRO A 116 -48.74 17.15 13.24
N PRO A 117 -49.06 18.06 12.29
CA PRO A 117 -48.32 18.93 11.35
C PRO A 117 -48.70 20.44 11.51
N GLY A 118 -47.95 21.35 10.87
CA GLY A 118 -48.29 22.78 10.79
C GLY A 118 -48.28 23.29 9.35
N THR A 119 -49.46 23.35 8.73
CA THR A 119 -49.76 24.00 7.46
C THR A 119 -49.80 25.52 7.62
N GLY A 120 -49.14 26.26 6.71
CA GLY A 120 -49.28 27.72 6.56
C GLY A 120 -49.22 28.10 5.08
N THR A 121 -50.25 28.82 4.63
CA THR A 121 -50.66 29.08 3.25
C THR A 121 -50.62 30.59 2.95
N ARG A 122 -50.39 30.97 1.67
CA ARG A 122 -50.49 32.32 0.99
C ARG A 122 -49.30 33.28 1.28
N GLY A 123 -48.57 33.87 0.31
CA GLY A 123 -48.94 34.64 -0.91
C GLY A 123 -49.02 36.16 -0.57
N PRO A 124 -48.64 37.16 -1.40
CA PRO A 124 -48.35 37.17 -2.84
C PRO A 124 -47.05 37.92 -3.29
N THR A 125 -46.86 37.90 -4.61
CA THR A 125 -46.04 38.71 -5.50
C THR A 125 -45.76 40.16 -5.08
N ALA A 126 -44.48 40.56 -5.12
CA ALA A 126 -44.07 41.94 -5.36
C ALA A 126 -42.94 41.95 -6.41
N THR A 127 -43.26 42.48 -7.58
CA THR A 127 -42.32 42.84 -8.64
C THR A 127 -41.53 44.05 -8.16
N GLY A 128 -40.29 43.84 -7.72
CA GLY A 128 -39.34 44.90 -7.41
C GLY A 128 -38.10 44.71 -8.26
N THR A 129 -37.91 45.59 -9.24
CA THR A 129 -36.67 45.73 -10.00
C THR A 129 -35.56 46.24 -9.05
N PRO A 130 -34.47 45.50 -8.80
CA PRO A 130 -33.32 46.05 -8.11
C PRO A 130 -32.37 46.68 -9.13
N THR A 131 -32.17 47.98 -8.99
CA THR A 131 -31.02 48.75 -9.48
C THR A 131 -29.71 48.01 -9.16
N PRO A 132 -28.71 47.97 -10.06
CA PRO A 132 -27.40 47.39 -9.75
C PRO A 132 -26.67 48.24 -8.71
N ASP A 133 -26.64 47.76 -7.47
CA ASP A 133 -25.77 48.24 -6.40
C ASP A 133 -24.34 47.75 -6.69
N PRO A 134 -23.29 48.61 -6.63
CA PRO A 134 -21.92 48.15 -6.78
C PRO A 134 -21.58 47.09 -5.75
N ALA A 135 -21.12 45.94 -6.24
CA ALA A 135 -20.78 44.77 -5.45
C ALA A 135 -19.90 45.14 -4.23
N PRO A 136 -20.20 44.66 -3.01
CA PRO A 136 -19.23 44.72 -1.94
C PRO A 136 -18.03 43.89 -2.38
N THR A 137 -16.87 44.55 -2.47
CA THR A 137 -15.58 43.91 -2.64
C THR A 137 -15.50 42.81 -1.58
N ARG A 138 -15.59 41.55 -2.02
CA ARG A 138 -15.41 40.38 -1.16
C ARG A 138 -13.96 40.40 -0.73
N THR A 139 -13.68 41.08 0.38
CA THR A 139 -12.46 40.91 1.15
C THR A 139 -12.36 39.42 1.43
N GLY A 140 -11.42 38.76 0.74
CA GLY A 140 -11.15 37.35 0.93
C GLY A 140 -10.91 37.08 2.42
N PRO A 141 -11.30 35.90 2.93
CA PRO A 141 -11.09 35.59 4.34
C PRO A 141 -9.62 35.84 4.68
N ALA A 142 -9.43 36.71 5.65
CA ALA A 142 -8.15 36.99 6.27
C ALA A 142 -7.46 35.66 6.57
N SER A 143 -6.23 35.49 6.08
CA SER A 143 -5.38 34.39 6.47
C SER A 143 -5.21 34.48 7.99
N GLY A 144 -5.97 33.67 8.72
CA GLY A 144 -5.58 33.31 10.07
C GLY A 144 -4.13 32.85 9.99
N SER A 145 -3.32 33.28 10.95
CA SER A 145 -1.96 32.78 11.19
C SER A 145 -2.02 31.30 11.58
N GLY A 146 -2.53 30.49 10.65
CA GLY A 146 -3.31 29.29 10.92
C GLY A 146 -2.43 28.06 10.89
N ALA A 147 -2.68 27.18 11.85
CA ALA A 147 -2.10 25.85 11.88
C ALA A 147 -2.17 25.20 10.48
N THR A 148 -1.13 24.45 10.12
CA THR A 148 -1.08 23.73 8.85
C THR A 148 -2.32 22.85 8.70
N PRO A 149 -3.11 22.95 7.62
CA PRO A 149 -4.34 22.18 7.46
C PRO A 149 -4.04 20.68 7.32
N MET A 150 -5.03 19.83 7.61
CA MET A 150 -4.92 18.39 7.32
C MET A 150 -4.92 18.15 5.80
N CYS A 151 -4.16 17.17 5.33
CA CYS A 151 -4.13 16.85 3.91
C CYS A 151 -5.48 16.31 3.44
N ALA A 152 -6.01 16.88 2.37
CA ALA A 152 -7.14 16.30 1.65
C ALA A 152 -6.65 15.13 0.78
N THR A 153 -7.48 14.09 0.62
CA THR A 153 -7.16 12.94 -0.26
C THR A 153 -6.81 13.37 -1.68
N SER A 154 -7.47 14.41 -2.20
CA SER A 154 -7.20 14.98 -3.53
C SER A 154 -5.83 15.68 -3.67
N GLN A 155 -5.11 15.93 -2.57
CA GLN A 155 -3.75 16.49 -2.59
C GLN A 155 -2.67 15.40 -2.61
N LEU A 156 -3.07 14.14 -2.47
CA LEU A 156 -2.17 13.02 -2.23
C LEU A 156 -2.13 12.08 -3.42
N THR A 157 -0.97 11.51 -3.66
CA THR A 157 -0.77 10.34 -4.53
C THR A 157 -0.23 9.21 -3.68
N ALA A 158 -0.61 7.97 -4.00
CA ALA A 158 -0.17 6.78 -3.29
C ALA A 158 0.62 5.85 -4.22
N ALA A 159 1.63 5.20 -3.68
CA ALA A 159 2.39 4.16 -4.36
C ALA A 159 2.96 3.16 -3.35
N LEU A 160 3.23 1.93 -3.80
CA LEU A 160 4.11 1.03 -3.07
C LEU A 160 5.57 1.43 -3.32
N GLY A 161 6.33 1.53 -2.24
CA GLY A 161 7.77 1.75 -2.25
C GLY A 161 8.56 0.45 -2.21
N GLY A 162 9.75 0.53 -1.61
CA GLY A 162 10.57 -0.64 -1.32
C GLY A 162 9.92 -1.56 -0.27
N GLY A 163 10.72 -2.46 0.25
CA GLY A 163 10.29 -3.35 1.32
C GLY A 163 11.30 -4.45 1.56
N ASP A 164 11.09 -5.14 2.67
CA ASP A 164 11.98 -6.19 3.17
C ASP A 164 11.25 -7.53 3.26
N ALA A 165 12.02 -8.59 3.45
CA ALA A 165 11.50 -9.93 3.68
C ALA A 165 12.42 -10.67 4.64
N GLY A 166 11.84 -11.41 5.59
CA GLY A 166 12.62 -12.18 6.56
C GLY A 166 11.75 -12.89 7.58
N ALA A 167 12.21 -14.05 8.08
CA ALA A 167 11.52 -14.84 9.11
C ALA A 167 10.01 -15.07 8.82
N GLY A 168 9.67 -15.42 7.57
CA GLY A 168 8.28 -15.63 7.16
C GLY A 168 7.43 -14.37 7.00
N SER A 169 8.01 -13.19 7.18
CA SER A 169 7.35 -11.88 7.00
C SER A 169 7.73 -11.23 5.67
N LEU A 170 6.78 -10.50 5.10
CA LEU A 170 6.96 -9.55 4.01
C LEU A 170 6.57 -8.16 4.48
N PHE A 171 7.43 -7.21 4.18
CA PHE A 171 7.21 -5.79 4.42
C PHE A 171 7.20 -5.04 3.10
N ARG A 172 6.28 -4.09 2.96
CA ARG A 172 6.20 -3.16 1.83
C ARG A 172 5.87 -1.78 2.35
N TYR A 173 6.47 -0.74 1.79
CA TYR A 173 6.18 0.61 2.25
C TYR A 173 5.03 1.22 1.44
N LEU A 174 4.02 1.74 2.12
CA LEU A 174 3.02 2.58 1.49
C LEU A 174 3.49 4.03 1.53
N VAL A 175 3.65 4.66 0.37
CA VAL A 175 4.16 6.02 0.28
C VAL A 175 3.04 6.95 -0.17
N LEU A 176 2.76 7.99 0.63
CA LEU A 176 1.93 9.11 0.21
C LEU A 176 2.80 10.32 -0.12
N THR A 177 2.51 10.97 -1.25
CA THR A 177 3.20 12.20 -1.66
C THR A 177 2.20 13.33 -1.87
N ASN A 178 2.47 14.48 -1.25
CA ASN A 178 1.71 15.71 -1.49
C ASN A 178 2.10 16.27 -2.87
N HIS A 179 1.18 16.19 -3.83
CA HIS A 179 1.38 16.74 -5.17
C HIS A 179 0.81 18.14 -5.35
N SER A 180 0.15 18.68 -4.33
CA SER A 180 -0.41 20.03 -4.35
C SER A 180 0.66 21.09 -4.09
N SER A 181 0.32 22.36 -4.33
CA SER A 181 1.18 23.52 -4.06
C SER A 181 1.12 24.02 -2.62
N THR A 182 0.27 23.43 -1.77
CA THR A 182 0.08 23.86 -0.38
C THR A 182 0.62 22.82 0.60
N ALA A 183 1.19 23.30 1.71
CA ALA A 183 1.60 22.42 2.80
C ALA A 183 0.36 21.93 3.57
N CYS A 184 0.39 20.67 3.99
CA CYS A 184 -0.66 20.05 4.80
C CYS A 184 -0.04 19.05 5.79
N HIS A 185 -0.80 18.46 6.69
CA HIS A 185 -0.31 17.44 7.62
C HIS A 185 -1.15 16.17 7.62
N LEU A 186 -0.53 15.05 8.00
CA LEU A 186 -1.18 13.76 8.26
C LEU A 186 -0.76 13.25 9.65
N THR A 187 -1.69 12.59 10.35
CA THR A 187 -1.44 12.10 11.71
C THR A 187 -2.09 10.72 11.91
N GLY A 188 -1.28 9.68 12.15
CA GLY A 188 -1.76 8.34 12.50
C GLY A 188 -1.74 7.35 11.33
N TYR A 189 -2.71 6.44 11.31
CA TYR A 189 -2.76 5.28 10.42
C TYR A 189 -3.66 5.53 9.21
N PRO A 190 -3.32 4.97 8.03
CA PRO A 190 -4.31 4.83 6.98
C PRO A 190 -5.33 3.74 7.30
N GLY A 191 -6.45 3.77 6.58
CA GLY A 191 -7.18 2.56 6.24
C GLY A 191 -6.65 2.00 4.92
N LEU A 192 -6.44 0.69 4.82
CA LEU A 192 -5.93 0.05 3.61
C LEU A 192 -6.71 -1.22 3.30
N SER A 193 -7.16 -1.36 2.06
CA SER A 193 -7.85 -2.56 1.56
C SER A 193 -7.19 -3.07 0.28
N MET A 194 -7.16 -4.39 0.12
CA MET A 194 -6.78 -5.04 -1.14
C MET A 194 -7.98 -5.11 -2.08
N LEU A 195 -7.76 -4.82 -3.37
CA LEU A 195 -8.80 -4.88 -4.39
C LEU A 195 -8.39 -5.78 -5.56
N ASP A 196 -9.37 -6.44 -6.17
CA ASP A 196 -9.22 -7.14 -7.45
C ASP A 196 -9.20 -6.17 -8.65
N ALA A 197 -9.14 -6.72 -9.86
CA ALA A 197 -9.12 -5.92 -11.09
C ALA A 197 -10.39 -5.07 -11.28
N ASP A 198 -11.54 -5.61 -10.87
CA ASP A 198 -12.87 -4.99 -10.95
C ASP A 198 -13.10 -3.96 -9.84
N GLY A 199 -12.18 -3.85 -8.88
CA GLY A 199 -12.28 -2.93 -7.74
C GLY A 199 -13.09 -3.48 -6.57
N ARG A 200 -13.38 -4.78 -6.54
CA ARG A 200 -13.99 -5.44 -5.37
C ARG A 200 -12.94 -5.72 -4.33
N GLN A 201 -13.32 -5.58 -3.06
CA GLN A 201 -12.42 -5.82 -1.96
C GLN A 201 -12.12 -7.31 -1.80
N ILE A 202 -10.84 -7.63 -1.58
CA ILE A 202 -10.32 -8.95 -1.26
C ILE A 202 -10.07 -9.00 0.25
N GLY A 203 -10.82 -9.84 0.97
CA GLY A 203 -10.64 -10.04 2.40
C GLY A 203 -10.97 -8.83 3.27
N ALA A 204 -10.52 -8.87 4.52
CA ALA A 204 -10.64 -7.77 5.48
C ALA A 204 -9.63 -6.63 5.17
N PRO A 205 -9.92 -5.38 5.56
CA PRO A 205 -8.93 -4.31 5.53
C PRO A 205 -7.78 -4.59 6.49
N ALA A 206 -6.67 -3.87 6.33
CA ALA A 206 -5.52 -3.99 7.21
C ALA A 206 -5.83 -3.57 8.65
N ASP A 207 -5.34 -4.36 9.60
CA ASP A 207 -5.34 -3.99 11.02
C ASP A 207 -4.23 -3.00 11.33
N ARG A 208 -4.38 -2.28 12.45
CA ARG A 208 -3.37 -1.32 12.90
C ARG A 208 -2.40 -1.98 13.85
N GLN A 209 -1.12 -1.97 13.53
CA GLN A 209 -0.08 -2.37 14.47
C GLN A 209 0.11 -1.27 15.52
N PRO A 210 -0.09 -1.53 16.83
CA PRO A 210 0.03 -0.50 17.85
C PRO A 210 1.43 0.12 17.91
N MET A 211 1.49 1.42 17.67
CA MET A 211 2.71 2.21 17.66
C MET A 211 2.39 3.69 17.98
N ALA A 212 3.30 4.37 18.66
CA ALA A 212 3.20 5.82 18.88
C ALA A 212 3.41 6.59 17.56
N TYR A 213 2.74 7.73 17.41
CA TYR A 213 2.85 8.57 16.22
C TYR A 213 2.68 10.05 16.56
N SER A 214 3.15 10.90 15.65
CA SER A 214 3.00 12.35 15.70
C SER A 214 2.56 12.87 14.33
N ALA A 215 2.12 14.13 14.29
CA ALA A 215 1.73 14.77 13.03
C ALA A 215 2.95 14.99 12.14
N VAL A 216 2.84 14.64 10.87
CA VAL A 216 3.87 14.89 9.85
C VAL A 216 3.38 15.95 8.88
N VAL A 217 4.12 17.04 8.75
CA VAL A 217 3.85 18.11 7.78
C VAL A 217 4.47 17.76 6.42
N LEU A 218 3.62 17.69 5.40
CA LEU A 218 3.95 17.47 4.00
C LEU A 218 3.96 18.80 3.25
N ARG A 219 5.16 19.30 2.95
CA ARG A 219 5.35 20.37 1.97
C ARG A 219 5.00 19.87 0.55
N PRO A 220 4.81 20.75 -0.45
CA PRO A 220 4.71 20.35 -1.84
C PRO A 220 5.87 19.41 -2.24
N GLY A 221 5.53 18.26 -2.82
CA GLY A 221 6.47 17.19 -3.18
C GLY A 221 6.97 16.33 -1.99
N GLY A 222 6.62 16.67 -0.76
CA GLY A 222 6.98 15.93 0.43
C GLY A 222 6.27 14.57 0.50
N SER A 223 6.89 13.61 1.20
CA SER A 223 6.34 12.26 1.35
C SER A 223 6.33 11.78 2.78
N VAL A 224 5.35 10.94 3.08
CA VAL A 224 5.29 10.09 4.27
C VAL A 224 5.17 8.64 3.84
N SER A 225 5.59 7.74 4.72
CA SER A 225 5.39 6.31 4.51
C SER A 225 5.01 5.56 5.76
N ASP A 226 4.25 4.49 5.58
CA ASP A 226 4.05 3.45 6.57
C ASP A 226 4.68 2.12 6.09
N THR A 227 4.60 1.10 6.95
CA THR A 227 4.94 -0.27 6.61
C THR A 227 3.67 -1.12 6.60
N ILE A 228 3.43 -1.78 5.48
CA ILE A 228 2.50 -2.91 5.33
C ILE A 228 3.24 -4.19 5.72
N HIS A 229 2.64 -5.02 6.57
CA HIS A 229 3.18 -6.32 6.97
C HIS A 229 2.21 -7.44 6.60
N THR A 230 2.72 -8.45 5.89
CA THR A 230 2.02 -9.70 5.58
C THR A 230 2.93 -10.92 5.79
N VAL A 231 2.37 -12.13 5.72
CA VAL A 231 3.14 -13.38 5.66
C VAL A 231 3.74 -13.58 4.26
N ASN A 232 4.93 -14.19 4.22
CA ASN A 232 5.66 -14.51 2.99
C ASN A 232 5.08 -15.72 2.24
N GLN A 233 3.91 -15.53 1.62
CA GLN A 233 3.23 -16.46 0.70
C GLN A 233 3.19 -17.92 1.19
N GLN A 234 3.14 -18.09 2.50
CA GLN A 234 3.03 -19.37 3.20
C GLN A 234 1.63 -19.48 3.80
N GLY A 235 1.16 -20.70 4.01
CA GLY A 235 -0.17 -20.95 4.56
C GLY A 235 -1.29 -20.72 3.56
N THR A 236 -2.46 -20.32 4.05
CA THR A 236 -3.63 -20.09 3.20
C THR A 236 -3.67 -18.64 2.74
N CYS A 237 -3.50 -18.42 1.44
CA CYS A 237 -3.46 -17.09 0.85
C CYS A 237 -4.76 -16.72 0.15
N LEU A 238 -5.17 -15.46 0.31
CA LEU A 238 -6.14 -14.83 -0.57
C LEU A 238 -5.52 -14.54 -1.94
N PRO A 239 -6.33 -14.33 -3.00
CA PRO A 239 -5.83 -13.86 -4.28
C PRO A 239 -5.00 -12.58 -4.12
N ALA A 240 -3.93 -12.44 -4.91
CA ALA A 240 -3.12 -11.23 -4.91
C ALA A 240 -3.93 -10.03 -5.41
N SER A 241 -3.76 -8.88 -4.76
CA SER A 241 -4.40 -7.64 -5.19
C SER A 241 -3.83 -7.15 -6.52
N VAL A 242 -4.66 -6.43 -7.27
CA VAL A 242 -4.24 -5.66 -8.46
C VAL A 242 -4.19 -4.17 -8.13
N LYS A 243 -5.08 -3.72 -7.23
CA LYS A 243 -5.13 -2.36 -6.71
C LYS A 243 -5.18 -2.40 -5.18
N LEU A 244 -4.76 -1.31 -4.58
CA LEU A 244 -4.95 -1.03 -3.17
C LEU A 244 -5.83 0.21 -3.03
N ARG A 245 -6.75 0.19 -2.07
CA ARG A 245 -7.55 1.35 -1.67
C ARG A 245 -7.01 1.89 -0.36
N ILE A 246 -6.67 3.17 -0.34
CA ILE A 246 -6.18 3.84 0.86
C ILE A 246 -7.11 4.98 1.28
N TYR A 247 -7.39 5.03 2.59
CA TYR A 247 -8.03 6.14 3.28
C TYR A 247 -6.96 6.88 4.10
N PRO A 248 -6.54 8.10 3.72
CA PRO A 248 -5.62 8.89 4.52
C PRO A 248 -6.16 9.16 5.94
N PRO A 249 -5.29 9.29 6.95
CA PRO A 249 -5.71 9.54 8.32
C PRO A 249 -6.64 10.75 8.44
N GLY A 250 -7.74 10.58 9.18
CA GLY A 250 -8.74 11.64 9.39
C GLY A 250 -9.64 11.93 8.18
N ASN A 251 -9.53 11.17 7.08
CA ASN A 251 -10.34 11.35 5.88
C ASN A 251 -11.26 10.13 5.62
N THR A 252 -12.45 10.38 5.08
CA THR A 252 -13.37 9.35 4.58
C THR A 252 -13.31 9.16 3.07
N ALA A 253 -12.70 10.10 2.35
CA ALA A 253 -12.39 9.96 0.94
C ALA A 253 -11.15 9.07 0.76
N TRP A 254 -11.17 8.22 -0.26
CA TRP A 254 -10.10 7.29 -0.59
C TRP A 254 -9.49 7.60 -1.95
N LEU A 255 -8.33 7.00 -2.21
CA LEU A 255 -7.81 6.82 -3.56
C LEU A 255 -7.40 5.37 -3.79
N ASP A 256 -7.56 4.91 -5.02
CA ASP A 256 -7.10 3.60 -5.46
C ASP A 256 -5.80 3.77 -6.26
N PHE A 257 -4.83 2.89 -6.04
CA PHE A 257 -3.55 2.90 -6.75
C PHE A 257 -3.10 1.47 -7.07
N PRO A 258 -2.33 1.25 -8.16
CA PRO A 258 -1.86 -0.07 -8.51
C PRO A 258 -0.90 -0.60 -7.45
N GLY A 259 -1.08 -1.87 -7.08
CA GLY A 259 -0.26 -2.51 -6.06
C GLY A 259 -0.66 -3.96 -5.86
N SER A 260 0.36 -4.82 -5.77
CA SER A 260 0.17 -6.24 -5.51
C SER A 260 0.65 -6.59 -4.11
N VAL A 261 -0.31 -6.98 -3.27
CA VAL A 261 -0.13 -7.49 -1.91
C VAL A 261 -0.93 -8.79 -1.82
N THR A 262 -0.41 -9.75 -1.06
CA THR A 262 -1.07 -11.01 -0.78
C THR A 262 -1.19 -11.13 0.74
N ASN A 263 -2.42 -11.34 1.22
CA ASN A 263 -2.69 -11.67 2.61
C ASN A 263 -2.75 -13.20 2.74
N CYS A 264 -1.86 -13.75 3.57
CA CYS A 264 -1.88 -15.15 3.94
C CYS A 264 -2.01 -15.28 5.46
N ASP A 265 -2.73 -16.31 5.90
CA ASP A 265 -3.04 -16.58 7.31
C ASP A 265 -3.68 -15.39 8.04
N ASN A 266 -4.42 -14.57 7.28
CA ASN A 266 -5.10 -13.37 7.75
C ASN A 266 -4.19 -12.30 8.38
N LEU A 267 -2.88 -12.36 8.17
CA LEU A 267 -1.97 -11.30 8.61
C LEU A 267 -1.86 -10.22 7.54
N PHE A 268 -2.50 -9.08 7.83
CA PHE A 268 -2.38 -7.87 7.04
C PHE A 268 -2.48 -6.66 7.97
N THR A 269 -1.34 -6.05 8.27
CA THR A 269 -1.29 -4.91 9.19
C THR A 269 -0.56 -3.71 8.57
N VAL A 270 -0.84 -2.53 9.11
CA VAL A 270 -0.17 -1.27 8.78
C VAL A 270 0.33 -0.55 10.03
N THR A 271 1.44 0.15 9.90
CA THR A 271 1.97 1.05 10.92
C THR A 271 1.42 2.48 10.71
N PRO A 272 1.62 3.45 11.63
CA PRO A 272 1.25 4.83 11.35
C PRO A 272 2.26 5.46 10.37
N PHE A 273 1.85 6.54 9.72
CA PHE A 273 2.73 7.30 8.83
C PHE A 273 3.87 7.96 9.61
N ALA A 274 5.08 7.85 9.05
CA ALA A 274 6.25 8.64 9.43
C ALA A 274 6.78 9.43 8.22
N ALA A 275 7.59 10.46 8.47
CA ALA A 275 8.22 11.23 7.40
C ALA A 275 9.18 10.35 6.58
N GLY A 276 9.18 10.51 5.26
CA GLY A 276 10.08 9.77 4.37
C GLY A 276 9.36 8.80 3.44
N ARG A 277 10.12 7.81 2.94
CA ARG A 277 9.66 6.84 1.93
C ARG A 277 10.09 5.39 2.22
N THR A 278 10.70 5.15 3.37
CA THR A 278 11.34 3.87 3.74
C THR A 278 10.60 3.11 4.84
N GLY A 279 9.29 3.38 4.96
CA GLY A 279 8.43 2.75 5.96
C GLY A 279 8.52 3.40 7.33
N ASN A 280 7.84 2.78 8.28
CA ASN A 280 7.90 3.08 9.70
C ASN A 280 7.94 1.76 10.51
N PRO A 281 9.02 1.46 11.26
CA PRO A 281 10.26 2.22 11.33
C PRO A 281 10.98 2.27 9.97
N PRO A 282 11.82 3.30 9.72
CA PRO A 282 12.57 3.39 8.48
C PRO A 282 13.62 2.27 8.39
N SER A 283 13.69 1.62 7.22
CA SER A 283 14.73 0.65 6.84
C SER A 283 16.04 1.30 6.38
#